data_AF-A0A669F411-F1
#
_entry.id   AF-A0A669F411-F1
#
_cell.length_a   1.000
_cell.length_b   1.000
_cell.length_c   1.000
_cell.angle_alpha   90.00
_cell.angle_beta   90.00
_cell.angle_gamma   90.00
#
_symmetry.space_group_name_H-M   'P 1'
#
loop_
_entity.id
_entity.type
_entity.pdbx_description
1 polymer ?
#
loop_
_entity_poly.entity_id
_entity_poly.type
_entity_poly.pdbx_seq_one_letter_code
_entity_poly.pdbx_strand_id
1 'polypeptide(L)'
;ADFHFRFLLNNFFSLFHTSMYVAENCTDYKLQFERVFSVPGDVAMLRSTLVSSDVFDFKTVPYNITWYNSVSGQEISSQAGNIMVHEETLWFPKVSMNDSGDYVTILRTPSHCYRQASRLVVEEKLPGECGRPRKAYQLLTKGVTDNLSCPLRNEMNKLNSYNISSSIKWYKGCDPIEDGTGGFDYWGTRLKITSVDLQHKGTYTCTLTFTLGGIKGSVSETISAEVKESYSLVPQVHEPSNDVIKAQRGYNFSKRCLVFVPGVGKPFVDIYWLDKHGFIDTNTSHRVHILLPQNGSSKGAWLETWLIFSELREEDFYVNYTCRAYSDRGFPERYFSLQPEDPSGIAIGSVLGGMMVLFIITVTLYYLFKIEIVLWFRRAFPVFYKNKDLDGKLYDAYVAYPQPCDLGFSKDVETFALQTLPHVLEKACDYKLFIAGRDCLPGQAMVDSVEENIQASRRVLLLYTASSFTTKRHTSSTSSNNNNISKSGECGDESQRHASDSFSITSSDVSDKVCTDTRQQLERVAAMHRVLIEGSLKVVLVELEEITPAQLALFPESVRHLRKKQGAVCWWKNQRTRQRCKTCMSGADVEKTGKDSQLSASLSPSSRFWKELRYHMPVRGKRVVYPETIAFL
;
A
#
# COMPACT_ATOMS: atom_id res chain seq x y z
N ALA A 1 -30.86 111.14 39.52
CA ALA A 1 -30.47 109.98 40.34
C ALA A 1 -29.78 108.98 39.42
N ASP A 2 -28.55 109.22 38.98
CA ASP A 2 -27.40 109.68 39.79
C ASP A 2 -27.05 108.64 40.85
N PHE A 3 -25.79 108.20 40.79
CA PHE A 3 -25.00 107.77 41.94
C PHE A 3 -25.50 106.53 42.69
N HIS A 4 -25.15 105.33 42.20
CA HIS A 4 -24.66 104.30 43.12
C HIS A 4 -23.87 103.14 42.50
N PHE A 5 -23.77 103.01 41.17
CA PHE A 5 -23.19 101.79 40.57
C PHE A 5 -21.75 101.89 40.04
N ARG A 6 -21.10 103.06 40.14
CA ARG A 6 -19.71 103.25 39.64
C ARG A 6 -18.63 103.33 40.72
N PHE A 7 -18.97 103.22 42.01
CA PHE A 7 -17.99 103.37 43.10
C PHE A 7 -17.45 102.04 43.68
N LEU A 8 -17.95 100.88 43.24
CA LEU A 8 -17.47 99.57 43.70
C LEU A 8 -16.60 98.83 42.68
N LEU A 9 -16.26 99.46 41.55
CA LEU A 9 -15.38 98.90 40.51
C LEU A 9 -13.90 99.29 40.64
N ASN A 10 -13.54 100.15 41.61
CA ASN A 10 -12.19 100.73 41.72
C ASN A 10 -11.43 100.41 43.01
N ASN A 11 -11.89 99.48 43.86
CA ASN A 11 -11.19 99.18 45.13
C ASN A 11 -10.86 97.70 45.39
N PHE A 12 -10.88 96.84 44.38
CA PHE A 12 -10.38 95.45 44.51
C PHE A 12 -9.47 95.01 43.35
N PHE A 13 -8.83 95.96 42.66
CA PHE A 13 -7.72 95.71 41.72
C PHE A 13 -6.35 96.02 42.34
N SER A 14 -6.26 95.95 43.67
CA SER A 14 -5.01 95.96 44.41
C SER A 14 -5.02 94.76 45.34
N LEU A 15 -3.99 93.92 45.19
CA LEU A 15 -3.65 92.70 45.93
C LEU A 15 -3.89 91.41 45.13
N PHE A 16 -2.80 90.65 45.02
CA PHE A 16 -2.63 89.35 44.35
C PHE A 16 -2.26 89.38 42.87
N HIS A 17 -1.21 90.14 42.54
CA HIS A 17 -0.25 89.72 41.51
C HIS A 17 0.72 88.70 42.12
N THR A 18 0.20 87.55 42.55
CA THR A 18 1.01 86.36 42.77
C THR A 18 1.12 85.67 41.42
N SER A 19 2.33 85.66 40.87
CA SER A 19 2.75 84.81 39.75
C SER A 19 2.32 83.37 40.03
N MET A 20 1.16 82.98 39.52
CA MET A 20 0.66 81.62 39.59
C MET A 20 1.31 80.89 38.42
N TYR A 21 2.39 80.17 38.71
CA TYR A 21 2.97 79.15 37.84
C TYR A 21 1.84 78.18 37.44
N VAL A 22 1.31 78.34 36.23
CA VAL A 22 0.43 77.34 35.62
C VAL A 22 1.33 76.18 35.22
N ALA A 23 1.28 75.08 35.96
CA ALA A 23 1.93 73.84 35.57
C ALA A 23 1.22 73.31 34.31
N GLU A 24 1.85 73.48 33.14
CA GLU A 24 1.42 72.81 31.91
C GLU A 24 1.42 71.29 32.14
N ASN A 25 0.26 70.65 32.02
CA ASN A 25 0.11 69.21 32.27
C ASN A 25 0.55 68.43 31.01
N CYS A 26 1.87 68.37 30.78
CA CYS A 26 2.47 67.67 29.65
C CYS A 26 2.54 66.15 29.89
N THR A 27 2.33 65.36 28.84
CA THR A 27 2.43 63.89 28.91
C THR A 27 3.89 63.50 29.11
N ASP A 28 4.20 62.83 30.22
CA ASP A 28 5.59 62.53 30.63
C ASP A 28 6.02 61.11 30.25
N TYR A 29 6.99 61.02 29.34
CA TYR A 29 7.64 59.77 28.93
C TYR A 29 8.79 59.34 29.85
N LYS A 30 9.04 60.10 30.93
CA LYS A 30 10.07 59.84 31.94
C LYS A 30 11.48 59.83 31.33
N LEU A 31 12.42 59.23 32.04
CA LEU A 31 13.82 59.13 31.65
C LEU A 31 13.99 58.11 30.50
N GLN A 32 14.65 58.55 29.44
CA GLN A 32 15.08 57.72 28.33
C GLN A 32 16.04 56.62 28.82
N PHE A 33 15.89 55.41 28.26
CA PHE A 33 16.74 54.27 28.62
C PHE A 33 18.21 54.51 28.25
N GLU A 34 18.45 55.11 27.09
CA GLU A 34 19.77 55.45 26.59
C GLU A 34 20.36 56.62 27.38
N ARG A 35 21.59 56.43 27.87
CA ARG A 35 22.35 57.46 28.59
C ARG A 35 23.52 57.87 27.73
N VAL A 36 23.80 59.17 27.69
CA VAL A 36 24.97 59.69 26.99
C VAL A 36 26.11 59.78 27.98
N PHE A 37 27.18 59.05 27.70
CA PHE A 37 28.41 59.11 28.47
C PHE A 37 29.34 60.12 27.81
N SER A 38 30.15 60.82 28.60
CA SER A 38 31.22 61.68 28.10
C SER A 38 32.34 61.83 29.11
N VAL A 39 33.43 62.45 28.67
CA VAL A 39 34.61 62.74 29.48
C VAL A 39 34.87 64.25 29.45
N PRO A 40 35.49 64.83 30.49
CA PRO A 40 35.79 66.26 30.51
C PRO A 40 36.61 66.69 29.30
N GLY A 41 36.18 67.77 28.64
CA GLY A 41 36.81 68.33 27.44
C GLY A 41 36.27 67.82 26.10
N ASP A 42 35.62 66.65 26.06
CA ASP A 42 34.94 66.15 24.85
C ASP A 42 33.60 66.87 24.64
N VAL A 43 33.07 66.76 23.43
CA VAL A 43 31.69 67.18 23.11
C VAL A 43 30.70 66.10 23.53
N ALA A 44 29.57 66.49 24.09
CA ALA A 44 28.41 65.61 24.25
C ALA A 44 27.21 66.14 23.46
N MET A 45 26.44 65.20 22.90
CA MET A 45 25.18 65.47 22.21
C MET A 45 24.07 64.72 22.92
N LEU A 46 23.08 65.45 23.44
CA LEU A 46 21.80 64.87 23.82
C LEU A 46 20.82 65.06 22.67
N ARG A 47 19.99 64.05 22.41
CA ARG A 47 18.98 64.07 21.37
C ARG A 47 17.63 63.70 21.96
N SER A 48 16.60 64.45 21.61
CA SER A 48 15.23 64.07 21.94
C SER A 48 14.71 62.97 21.02
N THR A 49 14.14 61.91 21.60
CA THR A 49 13.48 60.85 20.82
C THR A 49 12.01 61.17 20.50
N LEU A 50 11.45 62.22 21.11
CA LEU A 50 10.08 62.67 20.87
C LEU A 50 9.84 63.14 19.42
N VAL A 51 10.91 63.48 18.69
CA VAL A 51 10.85 63.89 17.28
C VAL A 51 11.15 62.71 16.33
N SER A 52 11.49 61.53 16.86
CA SER A 52 11.75 60.36 16.02
C SER A 52 10.45 59.88 15.36
N SER A 53 10.50 59.55 14.07
CA SER A 53 9.36 58.99 13.32
C SER A 53 8.80 57.72 13.96
N ASP A 54 9.61 56.99 14.71
CA ASP A 54 9.22 55.77 15.43
C ASP A 54 8.32 56.05 16.64
N VAL A 55 8.32 57.29 17.15
CA VAL A 55 7.55 57.74 18.32
C VAL A 55 6.40 58.66 17.89
N PHE A 56 6.71 59.69 17.11
CA PHE A 56 5.72 60.60 16.52
C PHE A 56 6.15 61.01 15.10
N ASP A 57 5.29 60.81 14.10
CA ASP A 57 5.56 61.24 12.71
C ASP A 57 5.09 62.70 12.50
N PHE A 58 5.91 63.67 12.93
CA PHE A 58 5.62 65.11 12.79
C PHE A 58 6.00 65.70 11.42
N LYS A 59 5.69 65.02 10.31
CA LYS A 59 5.98 65.53 8.95
C LYS A 59 5.19 66.77 8.55
N THR A 60 3.99 66.95 9.10
CA THR A 60 3.05 68.01 8.68
C THR A 60 2.58 68.92 9.82
N VAL A 61 2.89 68.57 11.07
CA VAL A 61 2.45 69.30 12.25
C VAL A 61 3.60 70.17 12.75
N PRO A 62 3.45 71.51 12.84
CA PRO A 62 4.48 72.36 13.41
C PRO A 62 4.62 72.06 14.89
N TYR A 63 5.86 71.94 15.37
CA TYR A 63 6.16 71.74 16.78
C TYR A 63 7.27 72.68 17.24
N ASN A 64 7.28 72.98 18.54
CA ASN A 64 8.36 73.73 19.19
C ASN A 64 9.01 72.84 20.25
N ILE A 65 10.34 72.85 20.30
CA ILE A 65 11.14 72.04 21.21
C ILE A 65 11.98 72.94 22.11
N THR A 66 11.93 72.66 23.41
CA THR A 66 12.63 73.44 24.44
C THR A 66 13.33 72.49 25.40
N TRP A 67 14.48 72.90 25.93
CA TRP A 67 15.30 72.11 26.83
C TRP A 67 15.40 72.80 28.19
N TYR A 68 15.33 72.01 29.25
CA TYR A 68 15.39 72.46 30.63
C TYR A 68 16.39 71.61 31.41
N ASN A 69 17.09 72.22 32.37
CA ASN A 69 17.85 71.46 33.34
C ASN A 69 16.89 70.95 34.44
N SER A 70 16.92 69.65 34.74
CA SER A 70 15.99 69.03 35.71
C SER A 70 16.12 69.59 37.13
N VAL A 71 17.34 70.02 37.52
CA VAL A 71 17.63 70.52 38.87
C VAL A 71 17.32 72.01 39.00
N SER A 72 17.76 72.83 38.04
CA SER A 72 17.52 74.28 38.12
C SER A 72 16.15 74.70 37.61
N GLY A 73 15.47 73.85 36.82
CA GLY A 73 14.20 74.18 36.17
C GLY A 73 14.30 75.30 35.13
N GLN A 74 15.51 75.77 34.83
CA GLN A 74 15.75 76.89 33.92
C GLN A 74 15.78 76.39 32.47
N GLU A 75 15.14 77.17 31.58
CA GLU A 75 15.22 76.94 30.14
C GLU A 75 16.64 77.21 29.64
N ILE A 76 17.18 76.27 28.87
CA ILE A 76 18.50 76.34 28.29
C ILE A 76 18.38 77.10 26.96
N SER A 77 18.84 78.34 26.93
CA SER A 77 18.90 79.15 25.71
C SER A 77 20.30 79.11 25.09
N SER A 78 20.36 79.21 23.75
CA SER A 78 21.61 79.20 22.98
C SER A 78 22.54 80.41 23.21
N GLN A 79 22.11 81.39 24.03
CA GLN A 79 22.82 82.66 24.24
C GLN A 79 23.94 82.60 25.28
N ALA A 80 24.01 81.53 26.08
CA ALA A 80 25.11 81.27 27.00
C ALA A 80 26.08 80.29 26.34
N GLY A 81 27.21 80.79 25.82
CA GLY A 81 28.17 80.07 24.96
C GLY A 81 28.82 78.77 25.48
N ASN A 82 28.27 78.15 26.52
CA ASN A 82 28.66 76.84 27.04
C ASN A 82 27.75 75.70 26.57
N ILE A 83 26.52 75.97 26.08
CA ILE A 83 25.58 74.94 25.60
C ILE A 83 24.85 75.46 24.36
N MET A 84 24.75 74.65 23.31
CA MET A 84 24.08 75.00 22.05
C MET A 84 22.85 74.12 21.84
N VAL A 85 21.68 74.75 21.68
CA VAL A 85 20.47 74.08 21.22
C VAL A 85 20.41 74.19 19.70
N HIS A 86 20.35 73.06 19.00
CA HIS A 86 20.20 73.03 17.55
C HIS A 86 19.13 72.00 17.16
N GLU A 87 18.01 72.50 16.65
CA GLU A 87 16.81 71.71 16.33
C GLU A 87 16.41 70.82 17.52
N GLU A 88 16.40 69.48 17.36
CA GLU A 88 16.06 68.51 18.39
C GLU A 88 17.24 68.04 19.26
N THR A 89 18.42 68.66 19.09
CA THR A 89 19.66 68.26 19.77
C THR A 89 20.20 69.35 20.69
N LEU A 90 20.79 68.91 21.81
CA LEU A 90 21.47 69.76 22.78
C LEU A 90 22.94 69.38 22.82
N TRP A 91 23.80 70.34 22.48
CA TRP A 91 25.24 70.15 22.34
C TRP A 91 26.01 70.85 23.46
N PHE A 92 26.92 70.10 24.08
CA PHE A 92 27.89 70.60 25.05
C PHE A 92 29.25 70.68 24.37
N PRO A 93 29.67 71.85 23.84
CA PRO A 93 30.94 72.00 23.11
C PRO A 93 32.17 71.62 23.94
N LYS A 94 32.13 71.80 25.26
CA LYS A 94 33.19 71.38 26.18
C LYS A 94 32.57 70.91 27.49
N VAL A 95 32.46 69.61 27.66
CA VAL A 95 31.84 69.01 28.84
C VAL A 95 32.73 69.17 30.07
N SER A 96 32.12 69.49 31.20
CA SER A 96 32.73 69.53 32.53
C SER A 96 32.02 68.57 33.49
N MET A 97 32.66 68.25 34.62
CA MET A 97 32.05 67.37 35.64
C MET A 97 30.72 67.92 36.19
N ASN A 98 30.54 69.24 36.16
CA ASN A 98 29.33 69.90 36.65
C ASN A 98 28.14 69.79 35.68
N ASP A 99 28.38 69.40 34.43
CA ASP A 99 27.32 69.24 33.42
C ASP A 99 26.61 67.87 33.52
N SER A 100 27.12 66.96 34.36
CA SER A 100 26.53 65.65 34.61
C SER A 100 25.15 65.81 35.28
N GLY A 101 24.10 65.26 34.67
CA GLY A 101 22.74 65.44 35.16
C GLY A 101 21.66 65.01 34.18
N ASP A 102 20.41 65.23 34.58
CA ASP A 102 19.22 64.95 33.78
C ASP A 102 18.72 66.24 33.13
N TYR A 103 18.46 66.17 31.83
CA TYR A 103 18.00 67.27 30.99
C TYR A 103 16.63 66.93 30.42
N VAL A 104 15.66 67.81 30.61
CA VAL A 104 14.27 67.58 30.20
C VAL A 104 14.01 68.31 28.89
N THR A 105 13.57 67.58 27.89
CA THR A 105 13.00 68.14 26.67
C THR A 105 11.49 68.26 26.81
N ILE A 106 10.94 69.40 26.40
CA ILE A 106 9.50 69.61 26.25
C ILE A 106 9.21 69.92 24.78
N LEU A 107 8.37 69.08 24.17
CA LEU A 107 7.86 69.23 22.81
C LEU A 107 6.40 69.69 22.87
N ARG A 108 6.12 70.83 22.24
CA ARG A 108 4.79 71.43 22.16
C ARG A 108 4.27 71.37 20.73
N THR A 109 3.10 70.78 20.54
CA THR A 109 2.30 70.88 19.30
C THR A 109 1.10 71.79 19.55
N PRO A 110 0.33 72.20 18.52
CA PRO A 110 -0.84 73.07 18.72
C PRO A 110 -1.91 72.49 19.66
N SER A 111 -1.94 71.16 19.85
CA SER A 111 -2.95 70.46 20.64
C SER A 111 -2.41 69.69 21.85
N HIS A 112 -1.13 69.34 21.87
CA HIS A 112 -0.56 68.48 22.91
C HIS A 112 0.83 68.94 23.36
N CYS A 113 1.18 68.56 24.58
CA CYS A 113 2.52 68.73 25.13
C CYS A 113 3.07 67.37 25.58
N TYR A 114 4.33 67.13 25.24
CA TYR A 114 5.07 65.92 25.59
C TYR A 114 6.38 66.29 26.26
N ARG A 115 6.76 65.55 27.29
CA ARG A 115 8.01 65.75 28.03
C ARG A 115 8.80 64.45 28.11
N GLN A 116 10.13 64.54 28.03
CA GLN A 116 11.06 63.42 28.17
C GLN A 116 12.33 63.89 28.86
N ALA A 117 12.92 63.07 29.72
CA ALA A 117 14.24 63.35 30.30
C ALA A 117 15.33 62.51 29.62
N SER A 118 16.49 63.12 29.38
CA SER A 118 17.71 62.46 28.88
C SER A 118 18.85 62.70 29.88
N ARG A 119 19.70 61.70 30.12
CA ARG A 119 20.77 61.78 31.12
C ARG A 119 22.15 61.86 30.48
N LEU A 120 22.91 62.89 30.86
CA LEU A 120 24.33 63.02 30.59
C LEU A 120 25.12 62.55 31.81
N VAL A 121 26.06 61.63 31.60
CA VAL A 121 26.97 61.14 32.63
C VAL A 121 28.40 61.48 32.22
N VAL A 122 29.07 62.29 33.04
CA VAL A 122 30.46 62.67 32.82
C VAL A 122 31.35 61.86 33.75
N GLU A 123 32.27 61.09 33.18
CA GLU A 123 33.20 60.22 33.90
C GLU A 123 34.65 60.70 33.69
N GLU A 124 35.50 60.59 34.70
CA GLU A 124 36.92 60.92 34.55
C GLU A 124 37.65 59.86 33.72
N LYS A 125 38.66 60.29 32.96
CA LYS A 125 39.52 59.36 32.20
C LYS A 125 40.34 58.51 33.16
N LEU A 126 40.47 57.23 32.85
CA LEU A 126 41.32 56.32 33.63
C LEU A 126 42.80 56.71 33.47
N PRO A 127 43.59 56.72 34.56
CA PRO A 127 45.00 57.10 34.50
C PRO A 127 45.79 56.13 33.61
N GLY A 128 46.51 56.68 32.63
CA GLY A 128 47.28 55.90 31.65
C GLY A 128 46.48 55.41 30.43
N GLU A 129 45.18 55.66 30.37
CA GLU A 129 44.35 55.39 29.20
C GLU A 129 43.86 56.67 28.51
N CYS A 130 43.72 56.60 27.19
CA CYS A 130 43.35 57.69 26.30
C CYS A 130 42.07 57.27 25.57
N GLY A 131 40.95 57.66 26.15
CA GLY A 131 39.66 57.22 25.68
C GLY A 131 38.60 57.34 26.76
N ARG A 132 37.42 56.81 26.45
CA ARG A 132 36.32 56.72 27.41
C ARG A 132 36.51 55.52 28.35
N PRO A 133 36.16 55.64 29.64
CA PRO A 133 36.19 54.51 30.57
C PRO A 133 35.32 53.35 30.12
N ARG A 134 34.15 53.66 29.53
CA ARG A 134 33.25 52.68 28.93
C ARG A 134 33.71 52.33 27.53
N LYS A 135 33.90 51.03 27.29
CA LYS A 135 34.45 50.51 26.03
C LYS A 135 33.41 49.65 25.32
N ALA A 136 33.18 49.90 24.04
CA ALA A 136 32.37 49.04 23.19
C ALA A 136 33.13 47.76 22.86
N TYR A 137 32.52 46.59 23.08
CA TYR A 137 33.17 45.32 22.77
C TYR A 137 33.02 44.99 21.28
N GLN A 138 34.12 44.69 20.59
CA GLN A 138 34.10 44.22 19.21
C GLN A 138 35.10 43.07 19.02
N LEU A 139 34.77 42.19 18.07
CA LEU A 139 35.51 40.97 17.83
C LEU A 139 36.17 41.00 16.46
N LEU A 140 37.44 40.60 16.40
CA LEU A 140 38.20 40.45 15.18
C LEU A 140 38.53 38.97 14.95
N THR A 141 38.48 38.52 13.70
CA THR A 141 38.79 37.12 13.35
C THR A 141 40.25 36.97 12.93
N LYS A 142 41.00 36.08 13.57
CA LYS A 142 42.42 35.83 13.25
C LYS A 142 42.60 35.31 11.82
N GLY A 143 43.64 35.77 11.13
CA GLY A 143 44.08 35.28 9.82
C GLY A 143 43.31 35.84 8.62
N VAL A 144 42.31 36.70 8.83
CA VAL A 144 41.52 37.34 7.77
C VAL A 144 41.60 38.86 7.86
N THR A 145 41.19 39.53 6.78
CA THR A 145 40.97 40.98 6.81
C THR A 145 39.62 41.26 7.47
N ASP A 146 39.63 42.02 8.55
CA ASP A 146 38.44 42.35 9.34
C ASP A 146 38.37 43.86 9.61
N ASN A 147 37.30 44.35 10.23
CA ASN A 147 37.17 45.78 10.53
C ASN A 147 36.54 46.09 11.89
N LEU A 148 36.99 47.18 12.50
CA LEU A 148 36.35 47.78 13.68
C LEU A 148 35.42 48.91 13.23
N SER A 149 34.22 48.97 13.78
CA SER A 149 33.23 50.01 13.48
C SER A 149 33.20 51.07 14.59
N CYS A 150 33.38 52.35 14.25
CA CYS A 150 33.33 53.41 15.26
C CYS A 150 31.90 53.58 15.82
N PRO A 151 31.68 53.60 17.16
CA PRO A 151 30.37 53.78 17.77
C PRO A 151 29.73 55.18 17.58
N LEU A 152 30.43 56.11 16.92
CA LEU A 152 29.98 57.51 16.69
C LEU A 152 29.11 57.68 15.43
N ARG A 153 28.40 56.63 15.01
CA ARG A 153 27.61 56.66 13.77
C ARG A 153 26.45 57.65 13.87
N ASN A 154 25.84 57.78 15.05
CA ASN A 154 24.67 58.63 15.27
C ASN A 154 25.04 60.12 15.19
N GLU A 155 26.13 60.51 15.86
CA GLU A 155 26.71 61.85 15.86
C GLU A 155 27.10 62.25 14.42
N MET A 156 27.80 61.36 13.71
CA MET A 156 28.20 61.59 12.32
C MET A 156 26.98 61.81 11.41
N ASN A 157 25.95 60.97 11.53
CA ASN A 157 24.74 61.10 10.72
C ASN A 157 24.00 62.41 11.01
N LYS A 158 23.98 62.85 12.27
CA LYS A 158 23.38 64.14 12.66
C LYS A 158 24.18 65.34 12.16
N LEU A 159 25.50 65.30 12.23
CA LEU A 159 26.36 66.34 11.64
C LEU A 159 26.16 66.42 10.12
N ASN A 160 26.05 65.28 9.44
CA ASN A 160 25.75 65.24 8.02
C ASN A 160 24.37 65.84 7.69
N SER A 161 23.33 65.62 8.53
CA SER A 161 22.02 66.25 8.30
C SER A 161 22.06 67.77 8.46
N TYR A 162 22.99 68.30 9.25
CA TYR A 162 23.26 69.73 9.36
C TYR A 162 24.18 70.28 8.26
N ASN A 163 24.55 69.45 7.27
CA ASN A 163 25.55 69.76 6.24
C ASN A 163 26.92 70.17 6.82
N ILE A 164 27.29 69.61 7.97
CA ILE A 164 28.57 69.87 8.63
C ILE A 164 29.55 68.75 8.29
N SER A 165 30.70 69.11 7.74
CA SER A 165 31.78 68.16 7.51
C SER A 165 32.49 67.78 8.80
N SER A 166 32.76 66.49 8.95
CA SER A 166 33.47 65.94 10.09
C SER A 166 34.52 64.93 9.64
N SER A 167 35.60 64.80 10.41
CA SER A 167 36.72 63.93 10.11
C SER A 167 37.02 63.00 11.28
N ILE A 168 37.29 61.74 10.98
CA ILE A 168 37.57 60.70 11.96
C ILE A 168 39.07 60.40 12.02
N LYS A 169 39.59 60.19 13.22
CA LYS A 169 40.95 59.73 13.48
C LYS A 169 40.91 58.51 14.39
N TRP A 170 41.76 57.54 14.11
CA TRP A 170 41.87 56.31 14.89
C TRP A 170 43.15 56.27 15.69
N TYR A 171 43.07 55.66 16.87
CA TYR A 171 44.17 55.46 17.80
C TYR A 171 44.15 54.01 18.29
N LYS A 172 45.33 53.40 18.45
CA LYS A 172 45.50 52.11 19.12
C LYS A 172 46.17 52.38 20.46
N GLY A 173 45.48 52.10 21.56
CA GLY A 173 45.82 52.73 22.83
C GLY A 173 45.83 54.25 22.63
N CYS A 174 47.00 54.88 22.81
CA CYS A 174 47.18 56.34 22.68
C CYS A 174 47.92 56.76 21.42
N ASP A 175 48.37 55.80 20.64
CA ASP A 175 49.18 56.06 19.47
C ASP A 175 48.28 56.25 18.25
N PRO A 176 48.46 57.34 17.47
CA PRO A 176 47.66 57.59 16.29
C PRO A 176 47.95 56.54 15.21
N ILE A 177 46.89 56.09 14.54
CA ILE A 177 46.97 55.16 13.41
C ILE A 177 46.97 55.96 12.13
N GLU A 178 48.05 55.91 11.37
CA GLU A 178 48.15 56.52 10.04
C GLU A 178 47.40 55.68 9.00
N ASP A 179 46.61 56.35 8.15
CA ASP A 179 45.83 55.71 7.11
C ASP A 179 46.72 55.07 6.03
N GLY A 180 46.40 53.84 5.63
CA GLY A 180 47.16 53.04 4.67
C GLY A 180 48.48 52.45 5.17
N THR A 181 48.85 52.68 6.44
CA THR A 181 50.14 52.25 6.99
C THR A 181 49.96 51.10 8.00
N GLY A 182 50.90 50.16 8.03
CA GLY A 182 50.91 49.08 9.02
C GLY A 182 49.72 48.10 8.91
N GLY A 183 49.09 47.99 7.74
CA GLY A 183 47.92 47.12 7.52
C GLY A 183 46.60 47.70 8.02
N PHE A 184 46.58 48.98 8.40
CA PHE A 184 45.38 49.73 8.77
C PHE A 184 44.93 50.62 7.61
N ASP A 185 43.64 50.62 7.31
CA ASP A 185 43.04 51.35 6.19
C ASP A 185 41.70 51.95 6.64
N TYR A 186 41.52 53.25 6.41
CA TYR A 186 40.32 53.99 6.83
C TYR A 186 39.22 53.77 5.80
N TRP A 187 38.19 53.05 6.21
CA TRP A 187 37.02 52.80 5.37
C TRP A 187 35.80 53.53 5.92
N GLY A 188 35.73 54.85 5.67
CA GLY A 188 34.66 55.71 6.15
C GLY A 188 34.68 55.83 7.69
N THR A 189 33.72 55.20 8.37
CA THR A 189 33.64 55.14 9.85
C THR A 189 34.23 53.85 10.43
N ARG A 190 34.84 53.02 9.58
CA ARG A 190 35.42 51.74 9.97
C ARG A 190 36.94 51.77 9.80
N LEU A 191 37.63 51.08 10.70
CA LEU A 191 39.06 50.80 10.58
C LEU A 191 39.22 49.38 10.06
N LYS A 192 39.70 49.24 8.82
CA LYS A 192 40.00 47.94 8.23
C LYS A 192 41.40 47.51 8.64
N ILE A 193 41.54 46.26 9.04
CA ILE A 193 42.79 45.65 9.50
C ILE A 193 43.06 44.44 8.61
N THR A 194 44.12 44.50 7.82
CA THR A 194 44.51 43.39 6.93
C THR A 194 45.24 42.31 7.71
N SER A 195 44.88 41.03 7.49
CA SER A 195 45.54 39.89 8.11
C SER A 195 45.64 40.01 9.65
N VAL A 196 44.49 40.02 10.31
CA VAL A 196 44.41 40.16 11.78
C VAL A 196 45.20 39.06 12.49
N ASP A 197 46.17 39.46 13.31
CA ASP A 197 46.86 38.60 14.28
C ASP A 197 46.58 39.01 15.75
N LEU A 198 47.01 38.18 16.71
CA LEU A 198 46.84 38.37 18.15
C LEU A 198 47.41 39.71 18.66
N GLN A 199 48.43 40.27 18.00
CA GLN A 199 48.98 41.59 18.30
C GLN A 199 47.99 42.75 18.09
N HIS A 200 46.91 42.54 17.32
CA HIS A 200 45.85 43.52 17.14
C HIS A 200 44.80 43.49 18.26
N LYS A 201 44.92 42.57 19.23
CA LYS A 201 44.13 42.65 20.46
C LYS A 201 44.51 43.92 21.22
N GLY A 202 43.53 44.68 21.68
CA GLY A 202 43.77 45.88 22.47
C GLY A 202 42.62 46.88 22.45
N THR A 203 42.90 48.07 22.96
CA THR A 203 41.95 49.18 22.95
C THR A 203 42.16 50.05 21.71
N TYR A 204 41.06 50.45 21.08
CA TYR A 204 41.06 51.33 19.93
C TYR A 204 40.14 52.52 20.22
N THR A 205 40.61 53.73 19.97
CA THR A 205 39.80 54.94 20.16
C THR A 205 39.58 55.60 18.82
N CYS A 206 38.32 55.87 18.46
CA CYS A 206 37.98 56.69 17.31
C CYS A 206 37.54 58.07 17.78
N THR A 207 38.16 59.11 17.22
CA THR A 207 37.89 60.51 17.55
C THR A 207 37.31 61.20 16.33
N LEU A 208 36.08 61.66 16.47
CA LEU A 208 35.39 62.48 15.49
C LEU A 208 35.64 63.95 15.80
N THR A 209 36.06 64.72 14.79
CA THR A 209 36.31 66.15 14.89
C THR A 209 35.46 66.91 13.89
N PHE A 210 34.86 68.01 14.32
CA PHE A 210 33.93 68.82 13.51
C PHE A 210 33.89 70.27 14.01
N THR A 211 33.26 71.14 13.23
CA THR A 211 33.06 72.55 13.63
C THR A 211 31.57 72.86 13.62
N LEU A 212 30.99 73.12 14.79
CA LEU A 212 29.57 73.43 14.98
C LEU A 212 29.45 74.85 15.55
N GLY A 213 28.71 75.73 14.88
CA GLY A 213 28.52 77.12 15.35
C GLY A 213 29.82 77.93 15.48
N GLY A 214 30.86 77.60 14.71
CA GLY A 214 32.20 78.22 14.80
C GLY A 214 33.10 77.65 15.90
N ILE A 215 32.60 76.73 16.74
CA ILE A 215 33.38 76.06 17.78
C ILE A 215 33.87 74.73 17.24
N LYS A 216 35.19 74.49 17.33
CA LYS A 216 35.78 73.19 17.01
C LYS A 216 35.53 72.23 18.16
N GLY A 217 34.84 71.14 17.86
CA GLY A 217 34.49 70.09 18.80
C GLY A 217 35.18 68.77 18.46
N SER A 218 35.47 67.98 19.49
CA SER A 218 35.92 66.59 19.34
C SER A 218 35.14 65.67 20.26
N VAL A 219 34.69 64.54 19.74
CA VAL A 219 34.06 63.47 20.51
C VAL A 219 34.79 62.16 20.23
N SER A 220 35.12 61.42 21.27
CA SER A 220 35.84 60.15 21.18
C SER A 220 35.03 58.99 21.74
N GLU A 221 35.16 57.82 21.12
CA GLU A 221 34.61 56.55 21.60
C GLU A 221 35.69 55.47 21.60
N THR A 222 35.66 54.61 22.61
CA THR A 222 36.69 53.58 22.81
C THR A 222 36.10 52.19 22.65
N ILE A 223 36.84 51.34 21.95
CA ILE A 223 36.50 49.96 21.61
C ILE A 223 37.50 49.04 22.30
N SER A 224 37.00 47.98 22.93
CA SER A 224 37.81 46.85 23.38
C SER A 224 37.75 45.78 22.29
N ALA A 225 38.83 45.65 21.51
CA ALA A 225 38.93 44.70 20.42
C ALA A 225 39.57 43.39 20.92
N GLU A 226 38.83 42.29 20.82
CA GLU A 226 39.35 40.95 21.06
C GLU A 226 39.55 40.17 19.77
N VAL A 227 40.61 39.36 19.71
CA VAL A 227 40.92 38.52 18.55
C VAL A 227 40.45 37.11 18.82
N LYS A 228 39.47 36.64 18.06
CA LYS A 228 38.96 35.27 18.09
C LYS A 228 39.78 34.40 17.15
N GLU A 229 40.34 33.33 17.70
CA GLU A 229 41.05 32.30 16.93
C GLU A 229 40.11 31.27 16.31
N SER A 230 38.90 31.17 16.84
CA SER A 230 37.88 30.27 16.33
C SER A 230 37.10 30.89 15.18
N TYR A 231 36.92 30.13 14.12
CA TYR A 231 36.13 30.53 12.97
C TYR A 231 35.38 29.32 12.44
N SER A 232 34.24 29.58 11.82
CA SER A 232 33.41 28.56 11.17
C SER A 232 33.21 28.96 9.72
N LEU A 233 33.38 27.99 8.82
CA LEU A 233 33.04 28.11 7.42
C LEU A 233 31.59 27.65 7.21
N VAL A 234 31.15 27.68 5.95
CA VAL A 234 29.79 27.25 5.57
C VAL A 234 29.60 25.78 5.99
N PRO A 235 28.51 25.44 6.72
CA PRO A 235 28.21 24.06 7.08
C PRO A 235 27.98 23.16 5.85
N GLN A 236 28.10 21.85 6.03
CA GLN A 236 27.88 20.87 4.99
C GLN A 236 26.94 19.78 5.52
N VAL A 237 25.73 19.72 4.97
CA VAL A 237 24.75 18.69 5.32
C VAL A 237 25.06 17.43 4.52
N HIS A 238 25.48 16.38 5.24
CA HIS A 238 25.81 15.07 4.66
C HIS A 238 24.60 14.13 4.65
N GLU A 239 23.86 14.09 5.75
CA GLU A 239 22.61 13.32 5.87
C GLU A 239 21.47 14.25 6.33
N PRO A 240 20.26 14.15 5.77
CA PRO A 240 19.78 13.15 4.77
C PRO A 240 20.32 13.40 3.35
N SER A 241 20.27 12.43 2.43
CA SER A 241 20.85 12.58 1.07
C SER A 241 19.83 12.88 -0.04
N ASN A 242 18.70 13.54 0.29
CA ASN A 242 17.55 13.74 -0.62
C ASN A 242 16.89 12.43 -1.05
N ASP A 243 16.78 11.50 -0.10
CA ASP A 243 16.31 10.14 -0.33
C ASP A 243 14.80 10.00 -0.07
N VAL A 244 14.19 9.01 -0.74
CA VAL A 244 12.84 8.54 -0.43
C VAL A 244 12.96 7.23 0.35
N ILE A 245 12.48 7.22 1.59
CA ILE A 245 12.61 6.09 2.52
C ILE A 245 11.26 5.41 2.63
N LYS A 246 11.22 4.08 2.39
CA LYS A 246 10.04 3.26 2.62
C LYS A 246 9.94 2.92 4.11
N ALA A 247 8.78 3.14 4.71
CA ALA A 247 8.55 2.86 6.12
C ALA A 247 7.14 2.29 6.37
N GLN A 248 7.01 1.49 7.41
CA GLN A 248 5.76 0.84 7.78
C GLN A 248 4.93 1.74 8.71
N ARG A 249 3.64 1.85 8.42
CA ARG A 249 2.67 2.57 9.26
C ARG A 249 2.57 1.92 10.64
N GLY A 250 2.48 2.73 11.70
CA GLY A 250 2.32 2.25 13.07
C GLY A 250 3.61 1.85 13.78
N TYR A 251 4.76 1.95 13.12
CA TYR A 251 6.08 1.66 13.71
C TYR A 251 6.81 2.96 14.05
N ASN A 252 7.77 2.87 14.98
CA ASN A 252 8.67 3.97 15.26
C ASN A 252 9.65 4.18 14.08
N PHE A 253 10.04 5.43 13.87
CA PHE A 253 11.00 5.77 12.82
C PHE A 253 11.92 6.86 13.34
N SER A 254 13.21 6.77 13.04
CA SER A 254 14.17 7.80 13.42
C SER A 254 15.13 8.07 12.28
N LYS A 255 15.39 9.35 12.02
CA LYS A 255 16.35 9.80 11.02
C LYS A 255 17.32 10.79 11.65
N ARG A 256 18.61 10.56 11.46
CA ARG A 256 19.65 11.52 11.85
C ARG A 256 19.87 12.55 10.75
N CYS A 257 20.13 13.78 11.18
CA CYS A 257 20.77 14.79 10.37
C CYS A 257 22.22 14.91 10.80
N LEU A 258 23.14 14.80 9.84
CA LEU A 258 24.57 14.86 10.09
C LEU A 258 25.17 16.02 9.31
N VAL A 259 25.75 16.98 10.04
CA VAL A 259 26.30 18.22 9.49
C VAL A 259 27.75 18.35 9.89
N PHE A 260 28.62 18.58 8.91
CA PHE A 260 30.02 18.93 9.15
C PHE A 260 30.21 20.43 9.06
N VAL A 261 30.81 21.04 10.07
CA VAL A 261 31.18 22.45 10.07
C VAL A 261 32.71 22.57 10.02
N PRO A 262 33.29 22.91 8.87
CA PRO A 262 34.72 23.16 8.78
C PRO A 262 35.08 24.41 9.59
N GLY A 263 36.16 24.34 10.37
CA GLY A 263 36.55 25.46 11.21
C GLY A 263 37.48 25.07 12.34
N VAL A 264 37.81 26.06 13.17
CA VAL A 264 38.61 25.90 14.38
C VAL A 264 37.77 26.34 15.57
N GLY A 265 37.75 25.53 16.62
CA GLY A 265 36.95 25.78 17.82
C GLY A 265 35.50 25.31 17.71
N LYS A 266 34.67 25.67 18.70
CA LYS A 266 33.25 25.28 18.75
C LYS A 266 32.46 26.12 17.73
N PRO A 267 31.79 25.50 16.74
CA PRO A 267 31.01 26.23 15.76
C PRO A 267 29.75 26.84 16.38
N PHE A 268 29.33 27.99 15.87
CA PHE A 268 28.05 28.61 16.21
C PHE A 268 27.07 28.32 15.06
N VAL A 269 26.45 27.14 15.12
CA VAL A 269 25.53 26.64 14.09
C VAL A 269 24.39 25.92 14.79
N ASP A 270 23.16 26.32 14.46
CA ASP A 270 21.95 25.67 14.96
C ASP A 270 21.36 24.78 13.87
N ILE A 271 20.99 23.56 14.22
CA ILE A 271 20.42 22.60 13.27
C ILE A 271 18.97 22.37 13.63
N TYR A 272 18.08 22.58 12.66
CA TYR A 272 16.66 22.38 12.82
C TYR A 272 16.11 21.45 11.75
N TRP A 273 15.10 20.69 12.16
CA TRP A 273 14.22 19.98 11.24
C TRP A 273 13.03 20.87 10.88
N LEU A 274 12.72 20.89 9.60
CA LEU A 274 11.60 21.61 9.03
C LEU A 274 10.68 20.64 8.30
N ASP A 275 9.38 20.88 8.39
CA ASP A 275 8.37 20.25 7.56
C ASP A 275 7.66 21.31 6.70
N LYS A 276 6.49 20.97 6.14
CA LYS A 276 5.66 21.90 5.36
C LYS A 276 5.14 23.11 6.16
N HIS A 277 5.07 23.01 7.49
CA HIS A 277 4.50 24.01 8.40
C HIS A 277 5.57 24.87 9.07
N GLY A 278 6.86 24.59 8.83
CA GLY A 278 7.99 25.37 9.32
C GLY A 278 8.85 24.56 10.28
N PHE A 279 9.28 25.19 11.38
CA PHE A 279 10.08 24.53 12.40
C PHE A 279 9.26 23.48 13.13
N ILE A 280 9.81 22.28 13.26
CA ILE A 280 9.22 21.23 14.09
C ILE A 280 9.48 21.62 15.56
N ASP A 281 8.45 22.18 16.21
CA ASP A 281 8.55 22.72 17.57
C ASP A 281 8.80 21.61 18.61
N THR A 282 9.74 21.90 19.51
CA THR A 282 10.20 21.02 20.61
C THR A 282 9.15 20.75 21.69
N ASN A 283 8.01 21.47 21.69
CA ASN A 283 7.01 21.39 22.75
C ASN A 283 5.60 20.90 22.33
N THR A 284 5.46 20.21 21.19
CA THR A 284 4.13 19.70 20.77
C THR A 284 4.03 18.19 20.58
N SER A 285 5.00 17.40 21.05
CA SER A 285 4.81 15.97 21.20
C SER A 285 5.96 15.32 21.97
N HIS A 286 5.67 14.37 22.87
CA HIS A 286 6.63 13.45 23.49
C HIS A 286 7.44 12.57 22.49
N ARG A 287 7.52 12.94 21.20
CA ARG A 287 7.94 12.04 20.10
C ARG A 287 9.29 12.37 19.49
N VAL A 288 9.74 13.63 19.52
CA VAL A 288 10.99 14.07 18.87
C VAL A 288 12.02 14.44 19.94
N HIS A 289 13.13 13.69 20.02
CA HIS A 289 14.26 14.01 20.91
C HIS A 289 15.51 14.32 20.08
N ILE A 290 16.12 15.48 20.35
CA ILE A 290 17.38 15.90 19.76
C ILE A 290 18.50 15.55 20.74
N LEU A 291 19.40 14.64 20.36
CA LEU A 291 20.65 14.36 21.06
C LEU A 291 21.83 14.92 20.25
N LEU A 292 22.67 15.75 20.87
CA LEU A 292 23.94 16.22 20.31
C LEU A 292 25.09 15.43 20.94
N PRO A 293 25.91 14.70 20.18
CA PRO A 293 27.17 14.16 20.65
C PRO A 293 28.28 15.19 20.50
N GLN A 294 29.27 14.97 21.36
CA GLN A 294 30.48 15.72 21.51
C GLN A 294 31.59 14.86 20.90
N ASN A 295 32.22 15.31 19.82
CA ASN A 295 33.64 15.03 19.54
C ASN A 295 34.15 15.90 18.38
N GLY A 296 35.03 16.83 18.73
CA GLY A 296 35.70 17.73 17.79
C GLY A 296 37.02 17.14 17.32
N SER A 297 37.20 17.05 16.00
CA SER A 297 38.52 16.87 15.39
C SER A 297 39.13 18.26 15.15
N SER A 298 40.46 18.34 15.07
CA SER A 298 41.22 19.59 15.03
C SER A 298 41.03 20.45 13.76
N LYS A 299 40.23 20.01 12.79
CA LYS A 299 39.91 20.74 11.54
C LYS A 299 38.41 20.93 11.25
N GLY A 300 37.56 20.75 12.26
CA GLY A 300 36.12 20.96 12.13
C GLY A 300 35.32 20.15 13.14
N ALA A 301 34.04 20.48 13.24
CA ALA A 301 33.12 19.82 14.17
C ALA A 301 31.99 19.12 13.41
N TRP A 302 31.70 17.89 13.81
CA TRP A 302 30.49 17.20 13.41
C TRP A 302 29.38 17.52 14.40
N LEU A 303 28.23 17.89 13.87
CA LEU A 303 27.01 18.13 14.61
C LEU A 303 25.98 17.15 14.10
N GLU A 304 25.29 16.47 15.00
CA GLU A 304 24.15 15.63 14.65
C GLU A 304 22.90 16.01 15.44
N THR A 305 21.76 15.74 14.83
CA THR A 305 20.45 16.03 15.38
C THR A 305 19.47 14.97 14.89
N TRP A 306 18.68 14.41 15.80
CA TRP A 306 17.78 13.30 15.50
C TRP A 306 16.34 13.80 15.34
N LEU A 307 15.67 13.29 14.30
CA LEU A 307 14.21 13.38 14.14
C LEU A 307 13.64 12.00 14.47
N ILE A 308 12.82 11.93 15.51
CA ILE A 308 12.25 10.67 16.01
C ILE A 308 10.73 10.76 15.91
N PHE A 309 10.12 9.71 15.38
CA PHE A 309 8.68 9.49 15.34
C PHE A 309 8.41 8.26 16.22
N SER A 310 7.58 8.40 17.24
CA SER A 310 7.19 7.25 18.06
C SER A 310 6.34 6.25 17.28
N GLU A 311 5.52 6.74 16.36
CA GLU A 311 4.60 5.96 15.53
C GLU A 311 4.32 6.75 14.24
N LEU A 312 4.52 6.13 13.08
CA LEU A 312 4.22 6.73 11.77
C LEU A 312 2.73 6.69 11.44
N ARG A 313 2.16 7.87 11.19
CA ARG A 313 0.75 8.08 10.82
C ARG A 313 0.61 8.42 9.33
N GLU A 314 -0.61 8.40 8.82
CA GLU A 314 -0.89 8.76 7.41
C GLU A 314 -0.47 10.20 7.08
N GLU A 315 -0.52 11.10 8.05
CA GLU A 315 -0.10 12.50 7.90
C GLU A 315 1.43 12.66 7.72
N ASP A 316 2.21 11.67 8.12
CA ASP A 316 3.68 11.71 8.07
C ASP A 316 4.25 11.23 6.73
N PHE A 317 3.46 10.50 5.93
CA PHE A 317 3.86 10.01 4.61
C PHE A 317 3.66 11.09 3.54
N TYR A 318 4.48 11.04 2.48
CA TYR A 318 4.50 12.03 1.39
C TYR A 318 4.80 13.47 1.85
N VAL A 319 5.38 13.63 3.05
CA VAL A 319 5.90 14.89 3.57
C VAL A 319 7.42 14.93 3.36
N ASN A 320 7.91 16.11 2.99
CA ASN A 320 9.35 16.37 2.89
C ASN A 320 9.84 16.94 4.22
N TYR A 321 10.68 16.17 4.91
CA TYR A 321 11.35 16.59 6.13
C TYR A 321 12.74 17.10 5.76
N THR A 322 12.98 18.39 6.01
CA THR A 322 14.21 19.09 5.63
C THR A 322 15.06 19.32 6.87
N CYS A 323 16.31 18.87 6.85
CA CYS A 323 17.30 19.31 7.81
C CYS A 323 18.03 20.53 7.25
N ARG A 324 18.02 21.63 8.00
CA ARG A 324 18.72 22.87 7.64
C ARG A 324 19.66 23.29 8.77
N ALA A 325 20.90 23.60 8.41
CA ALA A 325 21.87 24.18 9.33
C ALA A 325 21.87 25.70 9.19
N TYR A 326 21.69 26.41 10.30
CA TYR A 326 21.67 27.86 10.36
C TYR A 326 23.04 28.37 10.80
N SER A 327 23.69 29.14 9.92
CA SER A 327 24.97 29.78 10.17
C SER A 327 24.98 31.18 9.56
N ASP A 328 25.71 32.11 10.17
CA ASP A 328 25.98 33.45 9.63
C ASP A 328 26.61 33.43 8.22
N ARG A 329 27.20 32.29 7.84
CA ARG A 329 27.85 32.09 6.53
C ARG A 329 26.92 31.48 5.48
N GLY A 330 25.78 30.91 5.87
CA GLY A 330 24.82 30.31 4.94
C GLY A 330 23.91 29.25 5.58
N PHE A 331 22.90 28.85 4.82
CA PHE A 331 21.81 27.96 5.26
C PHE A 331 21.71 26.69 4.39
N PRO A 332 22.72 25.80 4.41
CA PRO A 332 22.67 24.57 3.63
C PRO A 332 21.58 23.64 4.16
N GLU A 333 20.91 22.95 3.24
CA GLU A 333 19.78 22.07 3.56
C GLU A 333 19.78 20.80 2.71
N ARG A 334 19.22 19.74 3.28
CA ARG A 334 18.83 18.53 2.55
C ARG A 334 17.56 17.95 3.15
N TYR A 335 16.81 17.22 2.36
CA TYR A 335 15.53 16.65 2.79
C TYR A 335 15.50 15.13 2.67
N PHE A 336 14.46 14.52 3.21
CA PHE A 336 14.03 13.17 2.88
C PHE A 336 12.51 13.11 2.84
N SER A 337 11.96 12.10 2.18
CA SER A 337 10.52 11.85 2.16
C SER A 337 10.21 10.42 2.58
N LEU A 338 9.04 10.24 3.21
CA LEU A 338 8.56 8.92 3.63
C LEU A 338 7.51 8.40 2.65
N GLN A 339 7.67 7.15 2.23
CA GLN A 339 6.66 6.41 1.48
C GLN A 339 6.19 5.18 2.26
N PRO A 340 4.90 4.81 2.18
CA PRO A 340 4.44 3.57 2.76
C PRO A 340 5.09 2.39 2.05
N GLU A 341 5.45 1.37 2.81
CA GLU A 341 5.93 0.11 2.25
C GLU A 341 4.79 -0.60 1.49
N ASP A 342 5.08 -1.03 0.25
CA ASP A 342 4.08 -1.68 -0.60
C ASP A 342 3.55 -2.94 0.10
N PRO A 343 2.21 -3.18 0.13
CA PRO A 343 1.67 -4.38 0.74
C PRO A 343 2.26 -5.60 0.03
N SER A 344 3.07 -6.36 0.78
CA SER A 344 3.81 -7.51 0.27
C SER A 344 2.94 -8.38 -0.65
N GLY A 345 3.45 -8.72 -1.84
CA GLY A 345 2.76 -9.55 -2.84
C GLY A 345 2.36 -10.96 -2.34
N ILE A 346 2.72 -11.30 -1.11
CA ILE A 346 2.32 -12.51 -0.39
C ILE A 346 0.79 -12.53 -0.17
N ALA A 347 0.18 -11.37 0.11
CA ALA A 347 -1.28 -11.28 0.26
C ALA A 347 -2.00 -11.55 -1.07
N ILE A 348 -1.46 -11.07 -2.20
CA ILE A 348 -2.06 -11.26 -3.53
C ILE A 348 -1.85 -12.71 -4.02
N GLY A 349 -0.67 -13.30 -3.77
CA GLY A 349 -0.37 -14.68 -4.13
C GLY A 349 -1.21 -15.72 -3.39
N SER A 350 -1.51 -15.49 -2.11
CA SER A 350 -2.33 -16.43 -1.30
C SER A 350 -3.79 -16.46 -1.74
N VAL A 351 -4.39 -15.31 -2.09
CA VAL A 351 -5.76 -15.24 -2.60
C VAL A 351 -5.90 -15.94 -3.94
N LEU A 352 -4.96 -15.71 -4.87
CA LEU A 352 -4.96 -16.37 -6.18
C LEU A 352 -4.73 -17.89 -6.06
N GLY A 353 -3.85 -18.33 -5.16
CA GLY A 353 -3.63 -19.74 -4.87
C GLY A 353 -4.88 -20.44 -4.32
N GLY A 354 -5.58 -19.80 -3.38
CA GLY A 354 -6.83 -20.32 -2.83
C GLY A 354 -7.92 -20.53 -3.89
N MET A 355 -8.07 -19.57 -4.81
CA MET A 355 -9.04 -19.66 -5.90
C MET A 355 -8.76 -20.81 -6.86
N MET A 356 -7.49 -21.06 -7.20
CA MET A 356 -7.10 -22.17 -8.06
C MET A 356 -7.36 -23.53 -7.41
N VAL A 357 -7.12 -23.67 -6.11
CA VAL A 357 -7.40 -24.91 -5.37
C VAL A 357 -8.91 -25.17 -5.31
N LEU A 358 -9.73 -24.16 -5.03
CA LEU A 358 -11.18 -24.28 -5.04
C LEU A 358 -11.72 -24.67 -6.43
N PHE A 359 -11.14 -24.11 -7.50
CA PHE A 359 -11.48 -24.49 -8.86
C PHE A 359 -11.13 -25.96 -9.16
N ILE A 360 -9.97 -26.44 -8.72
CA ILE A 360 -9.60 -27.85 -8.90
C ILE A 360 -10.53 -28.78 -8.11
N ILE A 361 -10.90 -28.43 -6.88
CA ILE A 361 -11.83 -29.21 -6.04
C ILE A 361 -13.20 -29.30 -6.71
N THR A 362 -13.75 -28.17 -7.17
CA THR A 362 -15.07 -28.13 -7.83
C THR A 362 -15.09 -28.94 -9.12
N VAL A 363 -14.06 -28.81 -9.97
CA VAL A 363 -13.91 -29.64 -11.19
C VAL A 363 -13.82 -31.12 -10.84
N THR A 364 -13.05 -31.48 -9.81
CA THR A 364 -12.90 -32.88 -9.38
C THR A 364 -14.22 -33.45 -8.86
N LEU A 365 -14.95 -32.72 -8.02
CA LEU A 365 -16.28 -33.10 -7.54
C LEU A 365 -17.27 -33.26 -8.70
N TYR A 366 -17.25 -32.37 -9.68
CA TYR A 366 -18.08 -32.49 -10.88
C TYR A 366 -17.81 -33.80 -11.64
N TYR A 367 -16.55 -34.16 -11.86
CA TYR A 367 -16.21 -35.40 -12.58
C TYR A 367 -16.58 -36.67 -11.79
N LEU A 368 -16.41 -36.67 -10.46
CA LEU A 368 -16.78 -37.81 -9.62
C LEU A 368 -18.30 -38.02 -9.57
N PHE A 369 -19.07 -36.95 -9.45
CA PHE A 369 -20.52 -37.00 -9.29
C PHE A 369 -21.30 -36.78 -10.59
N LYS A 370 -20.64 -36.71 -11.76
CA LYS A 370 -21.27 -36.42 -13.06
C LYS A 370 -22.53 -37.22 -13.34
N ILE A 371 -22.50 -38.54 -13.13
CA ILE A 371 -23.67 -39.41 -13.39
C ILE A 371 -24.80 -39.10 -12.41
N GLU A 372 -24.48 -38.81 -11.16
CA GLU A 372 -25.45 -38.49 -10.12
C GLU A 372 -26.09 -37.13 -10.34
N ILE A 373 -25.28 -36.12 -10.67
CA ILE A 373 -25.74 -34.77 -11.01
C ILE A 373 -26.69 -34.84 -12.22
N VAL A 374 -26.33 -35.57 -13.28
CA VAL A 374 -27.19 -35.68 -14.48
C VAL A 374 -28.49 -36.44 -14.18
N LEU A 375 -28.43 -37.55 -13.43
CA LEU A 375 -29.63 -38.30 -13.05
C LEU A 375 -30.55 -37.48 -12.13
N TRP A 376 -29.98 -36.73 -11.19
CA TRP A 376 -30.72 -35.83 -10.31
C TRP A 376 -31.32 -34.66 -11.10
N PHE A 377 -30.57 -34.04 -12.00
CA PHE A 377 -31.03 -32.95 -12.85
C PHE A 377 -32.21 -33.38 -13.75
N ARG A 378 -32.13 -34.58 -14.36
CA ARG A 378 -33.26 -35.18 -15.12
C ARG A 378 -34.52 -35.37 -14.27
N ARG A 379 -34.37 -35.67 -12.97
CA ARG A 379 -35.50 -35.86 -12.04
C ARG A 379 -36.06 -34.54 -11.52
N ALA A 380 -35.20 -33.57 -11.24
CA ALA A 380 -35.58 -32.26 -10.68
C ALA A 380 -36.24 -31.37 -11.74
N PHE A 381 -35.78 -31.43 -12.99
CA PHE A 381 -36.27 -30.58 -14.08
C PHE A 381 -36.80 -31.41 -15.26
N PRO A 382 -38.00 -31.99 -15.15
CA PRO A 382 -38.63 -32.76 -16.23
C PRO A 382 -39.02 -31.89 -17.45
N VAL A 383 -39.11 -30.57 -17.30
CA VAL A 383 -39.50 -29.62 -18.37
C VAL A 383 -38.49 -29.60 -19.52
N PHE A 384 -37.20 -29.79 -19.23
CA PHE A 384 -36.14 -29.77 -20.26
C PHE A 384 -36.00 -31.09 -21.04
N TYR A 385 -36.74 -32.13 -20.67
CA TYR A 385 -36.68 -33.44 -21.31
C TYR A 385 -38.07 -33.87 -21.80
N LYS A 386 -38.21 -34.10 -23.11
CA LYS A 386 -39.47 -34.54 -23.70
C LYS A 386 -39.88 -35.90 -23.11
N ASN A 387 -41.02 -35.95 -22.43
CA ASN A 387 -41.59 -37.20 -21.91
C ASN A 387 -41.90 -38.15 -23.05
N LYS A 388 -41.25 -39.32 -23.04
CA LYS A 388 -41.44 -40.35 -24.08
C LYS A 388 -42.70 -41.18 -23.88
N ASP A 389 -43.43 -40.95 -22.80
CA ASP A 389 -44.65 -41.70 -22.46
C ASP A 389 -45.82 -41.44 -23.42
N LEU A 390 -45.70 -40.44 -24.30
CA LEU A 390 -46.66 -40.09 -25.35
C LEU A 390 -46.32 -40.67 -26.73
N ASP A 391 -45.18 -41.38 -26.88
CA ASP A 391 -44.66 -41.85 -28.18
C ASP A 391 -45.40 -43.10 -28.75
N GLY A 392 -46.49 -43.56 -28.13
CA GLY A 392 -47.27 -44.74 -28.57
C GLY A 392 -46.59 -46.12 -28.40
N LYS A 393 -45.33 -46.15 -27.94
CA LYS A 393 -44.57 -47.38 -27.66
C LYS A 393 -44.94 -48.00 -26.31
N LEU A 394 -45.17 -49.31 -26.28
CA LEU A 394 -45.64 -50.09 -25.13
C LEU A 394 -44.53 -50.36 -24.09
N TYR A 395 -43.29 -50.55 -24.55
CA TYR A 395 -42.17 -50.96 -23.69
C TYR A 395 -41.04 -49.94 -23.69
N ASP A 396 -40.43 -49.72 -22.52
CA ASP A 396 -39.25 -48.87 -22.37
C ASP A 396 -37.98 -49.56 -22.90
N ALA A 397 -37.94 -50.89 -22.81
CA ALA A 397 -36.82 -51.69 -23.29
C ALA A 397 -37.19 -53.14 -23.63
N TYR A 398 -36.67 -53.65 -24.75
CA TYR A 398 -36.64 -55.07 -25.11
C TYR A 398 -35.38 -55.71 -24.54
N VAL A 399 -35.47 -56.83 -23.82
CA VAL A 399 -34.31 -57.52 -23.24
C VAL A 399 -33.98 -58.78 -24.03
N ALA A 400 -32.82 -58.79 -24.67
CA ALA A 400 -32.26 -59.95 -25.37
C ALA A 400 -31.14 -60.58 -24.52
N TYR A 401 -31.27 -61.86 -24.18
CA TYR A 401 -30.31 -62.61 -23.36
C TYR A 401 -30.06 -64.03 -23.95
N PRO A 402 -28.91 -64.69 -23.63
CA PRO A 402 -28.63 -66.05 -24.10
C PRO A 402 -29.63 -67.06 -23.55
N GLN A 403 -30.23 -67.89 -24.42
CA GLN A 403 -31.17 -68.94 -24.04
C GLN A 403 -30.44 -70.25 -23.69
N PRO A 404 -31.10 -71.25 -23.04
CA PRO A 404 -30.47 -72.48 -22.56
C PRO A 404 -29.65 -73.29 -23.57
N CYS A 405 -29.87 -73.08 -24.88
CA CYS A 405 -29.18 -73.75 -25.97
C CYS A 405 -28.05 -72.92 -26.61
N ASP A 406 -27.81 -71.69 -26.16
CA ASP A 406 -26.83 -70.76 -26.74
C ASP A 406 -25.44 -70.87 -26.08
N LEU A 407 -24.38 -70.66 -26.86
CA LEU A 407 -23.02 -70.46 -26.32
C LEU A 407 -23.01 -69.22 -25.42
N GLY A 408 -22.61 -69.39 -24.16
CA GLY A 408 -22.61 -68.31 -23.16
C GLY A 408 -23.85 -68.21 -22.29
N PHE A 409 -24.74 -69.21 -22.35
CA PHE A 409 -25.76 -69.45 -21.33
C PHE A 409 -25.13 -69.85 -19.99
N SER A 410 -25.59 -69.20 -18.92
CA SER A 410 -25.37 -69.63 -17.55
C SER A 410 -26.68 -69.42 -16.78
N LYS A 411 -26.98 -70.31 -15.83
CA LYS A 411 -28.14 -70.17 -14.93
C LYS A 411 -28.13 -68.81 -14.21
N ASP A 412 -26.95 -68.25 -13.96
CA ASP A 412 -26.79 -66.93 -13.34
C ASP A 412 -27.26 -65.79 -14.25
N VAL A 413 -27.05 -65.92 -15.57
CA VAL A 413 -27.45 -64.93 -16.58
C VAL A 413 -28.96 -64.94 -16.77
N GLU A 414 -29.57 -66.13 -16.82
CA GLU A 414 -31.01 -66.30 -16.90
C GLU A 414 -31.70 -65.77 -15.63
N THR A 415 -31.19 -66.13 -14.46
CA THR A 415 -31.68 -65.61 -13.17
C THR A 415 -31.56 -64.09 -13.11
N PHE A 416 -30.45 -63.52 -13.62
CA PHE A 416 -30.30 -62.08 -13.72
C PHE A 416 -31.35 -61.43 -14.65
N ALA A 417 -31.53 -61.97 -15.85
CA ALA A 417 -32.44 -61.41 -16.84
C ALA A 417 -33.92 -61.52 -16.42
N LEU A 418 -34.33 -62.63 -15.80
CA LEU A 418 -35.73 -62.91 -15.45
C LEU A 418 -36.13 -62.43 -14.04
N GLN A 419 -35.20 -62.39 -13.09
CA GLN A 419 -35.53 -62.03 -11.69
C GLN A 419 -34.93 -60.69 -11.28
N THR A 420 -33.61 -60.54 -11.37
CA THR A 420 -32.90 -59.37 -10.81
C THR A 420 -33.17 -58.10 -11.63
N LEU A 421 -33.17 -58.20 -12.96
CA LEU A 421 -33.37 -57.06 -13.85
C LEU A 421 -34.80 -56.47 -13.75
N PRO A 422 -35.88 -57.28 -13.81
CA PRO A 422 -37.24 -56.81 -13.54
C PRO A 422 -37.41 -56.24 -12.13
N HIS A 423 -36.83 -56.88 -11.11
CA HIS A 423 -36.96 -56.41 -9.74
C HIS A 423 -36.40 -54.99 -9.54
N VAL A 424 -35.29 -54.64 -10.18
CA VAL A 424 -34.70 -53.30 -10.03
C VAL A 424 -35.31 -52.29 -11.01
N LEU A 425 -35.52 -52.67 -12.27
CA LEU A 425 -35.99 -51.74 -13.29
C LEU A 425 -37.51 -51.55 -13.28
N GLU A 426 -38.30 -52.61 -13.13
CA GLU A 426 -39.76 -52.53 -13.10
C GLU A 426 -40.26 -52.14 -11.70
N LYS A 427 -39.82 -52.82 -10.63
CA LYS A 427 -40.35 -52.57 -9.28
C LYS A 427 -39.77 -51.30 -8.63
N ALA A 428 -38.45 -51.09 -8.72
CA ALA A 428 -37.80 -49.96 -8.05
C ALA A 428 -37.67 -48.70 -8.93
N CYS A 429 -37.69 -48.85 -10.27
CA CYS A 429 -37.56 -47.73 -11.22
C CYS A 429 -38.77 -47.54 -12.14
N ASP A 430 -39.83 -48.35 -12.00
CA ASP A 430 -41.10 -48.27 -12.75
C ASP A 430 -40.99 -48.42 -14.29
N TYR A 431 -39.88 -48.92 -14.83
CA TYR A 431 -39.75 -49.18 -16.28
C TYR A 431 -40.63 -50.35 -16.73
N LYS A 432 -41.08 -50.33 -17.99
CA LYS A 432 -41.76 -51.49 -18.62
C LYS A 432 -40.78 -52.24 -19.52
N LEU A 433 -40.42 -53.47 -19.18
CA LEU A 433 -39.54 -54.30 -19.99
C LEU A 433 -40.34 -55.37 -20.73
N PHE A 434 -39.90 -55.72 -21.93
CA PHE A 434 -40.35 -56.92 -22.64
C PHE A 434 -39.24 -57.96 -22.61
N ILE A 435 -39.54 -59.15 -22.12
CA ILE A 435 -38.61 -60.27 -22.01
C ILE A 435 -39.21 -61.49 -22.70
N ALA A 436 -38.56 -61.96 -23.76
CA ALA A 436 -39.08 -63.04 -24.61
C ALA A 436 -39.45 -64.33 -23.84
N GLY A 437 -38.71 -64.69 -22.78
CA GLY A 437 -38.98 -65.88 -21.97
C GLY A 437 -40.14 -65.76 -20.98
N ARG A 438 -40.68 -64.55 -20.75
CA ARG A 438 -41.77 -64.28 -19.78
C ARG A 438 -43.03 -63.76 -20.48
N ASP A 439 -42.86 -62.87 -21.45
CA ASP A 439 -43.95 -62.01 -21.97
C ASP A 439 -44.48 -62.48 -23.35
N CYS A 440 -43.91 -63.54 -23.94
CA CYS A 440 -44.40 -64.10 -25.20
C CYS A 440 -45.63 -65.00 -25.01
N LEU A 441 -46.63 -64.84 -25.87
CA LEU A 441 -47.80 -65.72 -25.90
C LEU A 441 -47.44 -67.07 -26.56
N PRO A 442 -47.86 -68.22 -25.99
CA PRO A 442 -47.63 -69.51 -26.62
C PRO A 442 -48.39 -69.63 -27.95
N GLY A 443 -47.69 -69.99 -29.03
CA GLY A 443 -48.26 -70.20 -30.38
C GLY A 443 -48.03 -69.08 -31.41
N GLN A 444 -47.40 -67.96 -31.04
CA GLN A 444 -47.07 -66.87 -31.97
C GLN A 444 -45.81 -67.20 -32.81
N ALA A 445 -45.78 -66.78 -34.08
CA ALA A 445 -44.61 -66.93 -34.93
C ALA A 445 -43.42 -66.14 -34.36
N MET A 446 -42.26 -66.80 -34.23
CA MET A 446 -41.08 -66.24 -33.56
C MET A 446 -40.58 -64.95 -34.23
N VAL A 447 -40.61 -64.90 -35.56
CA VAL A 447 -40.08 -63.78 -36.34
C VAL A 447 -40.94 -62.53 -36.15
N ASP A 448 -42.25 -62.66 -36.33
CA ASP A 448 -43.20 -61.55 -36.19
C ASP A 448 -43.22 -61.03 -34.75
N SER A 449 -43.17 -61.94 -33.77
CA SER A 449 -43.11 -61.58 -32.35
C SER A 449 -41.87 -60.74 -32.01
N VAL A 450 -40.69 -61.08 -32.54
CA VAL A 450 -39.46 -60.32 -32.26
C VAL A 450 -39.53 -58.94 -32.94
N GLU A 451 -39.99 -58.88 -34.19
CA GLU A 451 -40.03 -57.62 -34.95
C GLU A 451 -41.04 -56.61 -34.37
N GLU A 452 -42.26 -57.06 -34.04
CA GLU A 452 -43.30 -56.24 -33.43
C GLU A 452 -42.89 -55.74 -32.04
N ASN A 453 -42.35 -56.61 -31.19
CA ASN A 453 -41.99 -56.23 -29.82
C ASN A 453 -40.73 -55.36 -29.76
N ILE A 454 -39.77 -55.54 -30.68
CA ILE A 454 -38.65 -54.59 -30.84
C ILE A 454 -39.18 -53.24 -31.32
N GLN A 455 -40.19 -53.19 -32.20
CA GLN A 455 -40.79 -51.94 -32.68
C GLN A 455 -41.54 -51.21 -31.57
N ALA A 456 -42.27 -51.96 -30.76
CA ALA A 456 -42.98 -51.48 -29.58
C ALA A 456 -42.06 -51.02 -28.44
N SER A 457 -40.75 -51.27 -28.55
CA SER A 457 -39.75 -50.93 -27.54
C SER A 457 -38.98 -49.64 -27.87
N ARG A 458 -38.62 -48.86 -26.84
CA ARG A 458 -37.82 -47.61 -27.00
C ARG A 458 -36.31 -47.87 -27.09
N ARG A 459 -35.84 -48.96 -26.49
CA ARG A 459 -34.43 -49.39 -26.45
C ARG A 459 -34.34 -50.91 -26.51
N VAL A 460 -33.18 -51.44 -26.88
CA VAL A 460 -32.87 -52.87 -26.76
C VAL A 460 -31.72 -53.04 -25.77
N LEU A 461 -31.91 -53.83 -24.73
CA LEU A 461 -30.87 -54.27 -23.80
C LEU A 461 -30.33 -55.60 -24.30
N LEU A 462 -29.08 -55.59 -24.77
CA LEU A 462 -28.41 -56.80 -25.22
C LEU A 462 -27.46 -57.27 -24.12
N LEU A 463 -27.83 -58.37 -23.48
CA LEU A 463 -27.06 -59.04 -22.43
C LEU A 463 -26.12 -60.05 -23.08
N TYR A 464 -24.82 -59.94 -22.82
CA TYR A 464 -23.83 -60.81 -23.43
C TYR A 464 -22.65 -61.15 -22.53
N THR A 465 -22.04 -62.30 -22.82
CA THR A 465 -20.86 -62.89 -22.15
C THR A 465 -19.72 -63.04 -23.16
N ALA A 466 -18.53 -63.48 -22.73
CA ALA A 466 -17.39 -63.60 -23.65
C ALA A 466 -17.62 -64.62 -24.78
N SER A 467 -18.47 -65.61 -24.55
CA SER A 467 -18.77 -66.72 -25.46
C SER A 467 -20.04 -66.51 -26.31
N SER A 468 -20.84 -65.46 -26.04
CA SER A 468 -22.09 -65.23 -26.77
C SER A 468 -21.91 -64.91 -28.26
N PHE A 469 -20.71 -64.46 -28.64
CA PHE A 469 -20.35 -64.10 -30.01
C PHE A 469 -19.26 -65.00 -30.62
N THR A 470 -18.87 -66.09 -29.95
CA THR A 470 -17.87 -67.03 -30.48
C THR A 470 -18.54 -68.13 -31.31
N THR A 471 -18.34 -68.13 -32.63
CA THR A 471 -18.81 -69.19 -33.54
C THR A 471 -18.00 -70.48 -33.32
N LYS A 472 -18.66 -71.65 -33.22
CA LYS A 472 -18.00 -72.95 -33.37
C LYS A 472 -17.31 -73.01 -34.73
N ARG A 473 -15.98 -72.96 -34.79
CA ARG A 473 -15.25 -73.48 -35.95
C ARG A 473 -15.42 -75.00 -35.92
N HIS A 474 -16.19 -75.56 -36.86
CA HIS A 474 -16.02 -76.96 -37.20
C HIS A 474 -14.59 -77.13 -37.74
N THR A 475 -13.74 -77.75 -36.95
CA THR A 475 -12.45 -78.28 -37.38
C THR A 475 -12.71 -79.58 -38.12
N SER A 476 -12.56 -79.56 -39.44
CA SER A 476 -12.17 -80.74 -40.20
C SER A 476 -11.27 -80.26 -41.33
N SER A 477 -9.97 -80.43 -41.08
CA SER A 477 -8.87 -80.22 -42.00
C SER A 477 -8.90 -81.25 -43.15
N THR A 478 -8.71 -80.73 -44.36
CA THR A 478 -7.95 -81.32 -45.49
C THR A 478 -8.31 -82.74 -45.97
N SER A 479 -8.90 -82.88 -47.16
CA SER A 479 -8.14 -83.10 -48.41
C SER A 479 -9.04 -83.45 -49.61
N SER A 480 -8.78 -82.77 -50.74
CA SER A 480 -8.72 -83.29 -52.10
C SER A 480 -9.92 -84.03 -52.75
N ASN A 481 -10.49 -83.31 -53.73
CA ASN A 481 -10.96 -83.71 -55.05
C ASN A 481 -12.10 -84.73 -55.26
N ASN A 482 -13.08 -84.19 -56.00
CA ASN A 482 -14.01 -84.77 -56.97
C ASN A 482 -15.14 -85.66 -56.44
N ASN A 483 -16.38 -85.24 -56.74
CA ASN A 483 -17.15 -85.91 -57.80
C ASN A 483 -18.29 -85.05 -58.32
N ASN A 484 -18.31 -84.89 -59.65
CA ASN A 484 -19.49 -84.57 -60.43
C ASN A 484 -20.48 -85.74 -60.34
N ILE A 485 -21.75 -85.44 -60.12
CA ILE A 485 -22.86 -86.32 -60.52
C ILE A 485 -23.52 -85.67 -61.74
N SER A 486 -23.28 -86.30 -62.88
CA SER A 486 -24.23 -86.33 -63.99
C SER A 486 -24.68 -87.79 -64.17
N LYS A 487 -25.99 -88.03 -64.04
CA LYS A 487 -26.68 -89.10 -64.78
C LYS A 487 -26.29 -88.96 -66.27
N SER A 488 -26.01 -89.98 -67.06
CA SER A 488 -26.51 -91.36 -67.13
C SER A 488 -25.60 -92.20 -68.06
N GLY A 489 -25.53 -93.53 -67.86
CA GLY A 489 -25.29 -94.50 -68.93
C GLY A 489 -24.23 -95.58 -68.68
N GLU A 490 -24.72 -96.82 -68.54
CA GLU A 490 -24.11 -98.13 -68.84
C GLU A 490 -23.16 -98.88 -67.86
N CYS A 491 -23.69 -100.04 -67.44
CA CYS A 491 -23.12 -101.39 -67.33
C CYS A 491 -21.93 -101.73 -66.40
N GLY A 492 -22.13 -102.79 -65.61
CA GLY A 492 -21.08 -103.79 -65.35
C GLY A 492 -20.78 -104.13 -63.89
N ASP A 493 -21.58 -105.04 -63.34
CA ASP A 493 -21.26 -106.18 -62.46
C ASP A 493 -20.18 -106.16 -61.34
N GLU A 494 -20.67 -106.70 -60.21
CA GLU A 494 -20.08 -107.72 -59.34
C GLU A 494 -19.03 -107.43 -58.25
N SER A 495 -19.44 -107.90 -57.05
CA SER A 495 -18.66 -108.69 -56.09
C SER A 495 -17.93 -107.94 -54.96
N GLN A 496 -18.47 -107.98 -53.72
CA GLN A 496 -18.17 -108.97 -52.64
C GLN A 496 -16.84 -108.63 -51.92
N ARG A 497 -16.65 -108.65 -50.58
CA ARG A 497 -17.35 -109.22 -49.42
C ARG A 497 -16.58 -108.76 -48.14
N HIS A 498 -17.30 -108.64 -47.02
CA HIS A 498 -16.98 -109.07 -45.63
C HIS A 498 -15.68 -108.60 -44.93
N ALA A 499 -15.60 -108.48 -43.60
CA ALA A 499 -16.51 -108.55 -42.46
C ALA A 499 -15.71 -108.08 -41.21
N SER A 500 -16.37 -107.38 -40.27
CA SER A 500 -16.54 -107.73 -38.84
C SER A 500 -15.42 -107.17 -37.93
N ASP A 501 -15.64 -106.68 -36.71
CA ASP A 501 -16.57 -107.06 -35.67
C ASP A 501 -17.19 -105.87 -34.92
N SER A 502 -18.44 -106.07 -34.50
CA SER A 502 -19.18 -105.28 -33.53
C SER A 502 -19.52 -106.17 -32.33
N PHE A 503 -19.42 -105.64 -31.11
CA PHE A 503 -20.37 -105.99 -30.05
C PHE A 503 -20.51 -104.84 -29.05
N SER A 504 -21.77 -104.47 -28.85
CA SER A 504 -22.31 -103.36 -28.08
C SER A 504 -23.18 -103.89 -26.95
N ILE A 505 -23.21 -103.18 -25.81
CA ILE A 505 -24.32 -103.17 -24.83
C ILE A 505 -24.40 -101.72 -24.32
N THR A 506 -25.23 -100.79 -24.85
CA THR A 506 -26.61 -100.40 -24.45
C THR A 506 -26.85 -100.33 -22.92
N SER A 507 -27.51 -99.34 -22.29
CA SER A 507 -28.35 -98.18 -22.65
C SER A 507 -28.68 -97.49 -21.29
N SER A 508 -28.88 -96.17 -21.17
CA SER A 508 -30.20 -95.50 -21.28
C SER A 508 -30.02 -94.02 -20.83
N ASP A 509 -30.24 -93.05 -21.72
CA ASP A 509 -31.45 -92.21 -21.90
C ASP A 509 -31.46 -90.89 -21.10
N VAL A 510 -31.04 -89.79 -21.76
CA VAL A 510 -31.70 -88.46 -21.64
C VAL A 510 -31.57 -87.72 -22.97
N SER A 511 -32.72 -87.46 -23.60
CA SER A 511 -33.03 -86.70 -24.82
C SER A 511 -31.98 -85.76 -25.43
N ASP A 512 -31.60 -86.08 -26.67
CA ASP A 512 -31.10 -85.12 -27.67
C ASP A 512 -32.20 -84.10 -28.03
N LYS A 513 -32.12 -82.88 -27.48
CA LYS A 513 -32.82 -81.72 -28.04
C LYS A 513 -31.97 -81.13 -29.16
N VAL A 514 -32.30 -81.50 -30.39
CA VAL A 514 -31.85 -80.82 -31.61
C VAL A 514 -32.26 -79.34 -31.52
N CYS A 515 -31.29 -78.44 -31.33
CA CYS A 515 -31.53 -77.00 -31.30
C CYS A 515 -31.67 -76.49 -32.74
N THR A 516 -32.91 -76.34 -33.21
CA THR A 516 -33.21 -75.55 -34.41
C THR A 516 -33.06 -74.07 -34.09
N ASP A 517 -32.26 -73.40 -34.92
CA ASP A 517 -32.04 -71.95 -35.08
C ASP A 517 -32.53 -71.02 -33.96
N THR A 518 -31.56 -70.51 -33.19
CA THR A 518 -31.73 -69.82 -31.91
C THR A 518 -32.38 -68.44 -32.07
N ARG A 519 -33.53 -68.20 -31.44
CA ARG A 519 -34.24 -66.90 -31.35
C ARG A 519 -33.30 -65.70 -31.11
N GLN A 520 -32.23 -65.91 -30.36
CA GLN A 520 -31.23 -64.90 -30.06
C GLN A 520 -30.50 -64.37 -31.30
N GLN A 521 -30.24 -65.20 -32.32
CA GLN A 521 -29.64 -64.75 -33.58
C GLN A 521 -30.57 -63.78 -34.31
N LEU A 522 -31.87 -64.09 -34.34
CA LEU A 522 -32.88 -63.22 -34.93
C LEU A 522 -32.98 -61.88 -34.17
N GLU A 523 -33.06 -61.91 -32.84
CA GLU A 523 -33.07 -60.71 -31.99
C GLU A 523 -31.84 -59.84 -32.20
N ARG A 524 -30.65 -60.46 -32.33
CA ARG A 524 -29.40 -59.75 -32.61
C ARG A 524 -29.42 -59.11 -33.99
N VAL A 525 -29.79 -59.84 -35.04
CA VAL A 525 -29.81 -59.32 -36.42
C VAL A 525 -30.83 -58.18 -36.54
N ALA A 526 -32.04 -58.36 -36.02
CA ALA A 526 -33.09 -57.33 -36.02
C ALA A 526 -32.65 -56.08 -35.24
N ALA A 527 -32.09 -56.25 -34.04
CA ALA A 527 -31.59 -55.11 -33.26
C ALA A 527 -30.43 -54.39 -33.98
N MET A 528 -29.49 -55.12 -34.56
CA MET A 528 -28.34 -54.54 -35.26
C MET A 528 -28.77 -53.78 -36.52
N HIS A 529 -29.70 -54.33 -37.31
CA HIS A 529 -30.25 -53.66 -38.48
C HIS A 529 -30.86 -52.30 -38.09
N ARG A 530 -31.75 -52.30 -37.09
CA ARG A 530 -32.44 -51.07 -36.68
C ARG A 530 -31.54 -50.02 -36.05
N VAL A 531 -30.45 -50.44 -35.41
CA VAL A 531 -29.52 -49.52 -34.74
C VAL A 531 -28.45 -48.96 -35.67
N LEU A 532 -27.91 -49.79 -36.58
CA LEU A 532 -26.81 -49.39 -37.44
C LEU A 532 -27.27 -48.86 -38.80
N ILE A 533 -28.39 -49.35 -39.33
CA ILE A 533 -28.88 -49.00 -40.67
C ILE A 533 -30.02 -47.98 -40.56
N GLU A 534 -31.10 -48.31 -39.86
CA GLU A 534 -32.26 -47.40 -39.76
C GLU A 534 -32.04 -46.23 -38.79
N GLY A 535 -31.23 -46.43 -37.74
CA GLY A 535 -31.05 -45.46 -36.65
C GLY A 535 -32.30 -45.23 -35.79
N SER A 536 -33.33 -46.08 -35.93
CA SER A 536 -34.64 -45.95 -35.29
C SER A 536 -34.63 -46.34 -33.80
N LEU A 537 -33.59 -47.08 -33.37
CA LEU A 537 -33.44 -47.64 -32.02
C LEU A 537 -32.04 -47.43 -31.44
N LYS A 538 -31.96 -47.33 -30.11
CA LYS A 538 -30.69 -47.31 -29.35
C LYS A 538 -30.52 -48.62 -28.60
N VAL A 539 -29.35 -49.25 -28.74
CA VAL A 539 -28.97 -50.47 -28.01
C VAL A 539 -28.19 -50.09 -26.75
N VAL A 540 -28.47 -50.79 -25.66
CA VAL A 540 -27.70 -50.75 -24.43
C VAL A 540 -26.98 -52.09 -24.31
N LEU A 541 -25.67 -52.06 -24.51
CA LEU A 541 -24.79 -53.21 -24.38
C LEU A 541 -24.49 -53.47 -22.90
N VAL A 542 -24.86 -54.65 -22.39
CA VAL A 542 -24.63 -55.04 -20.99
C VAL A 542 -23.66 -56.23 -20.95
N GLU A 543 -22.47 -55.97 -20.45
CA GLU A 543 -21.40 -56.97 -20.29
C GLU A 543 -21.52 -57.65 -18.95
N LEU A 544 -21.78 -58.95 -18.97
CA LEU A 544 -21.99 -59.74 -17.75
C LEU A 544 -20.69 -60.33 -17.19
N GLU A 545 -19.63 -60.42 -18.00
CA GLU A 545 -18.32 -60.99 -17.64
C GLU A 545 -17.16 -60.10 -18.10
N GLU A 546 -15.97 -60.31 -17.55
CA GLU A 546 -14.75 -59.62 -17.99
C GLU A 546 -14.27 -60.19 -19.33
N ILE A 547 -14.35 -59.38 -20.39
CA ILE A 547 -13.95 -59.78 -21.74
C ILE A 547 -12.53 -59.29 -22.00
N THR A 548 -11.61 -60.23 -22.21
CA THR A 548 -10.20 -59.95 -22.52
C THR A 548 -10.08 -59.32 -23.92
N PRO A 549 -9.11 -58.42 -24.20
CA PRO A 549 -8.94 -57.82 -25.52
C PRO A 549 -8.86 -58.84 -26.68
N ALA A 550 -8.26 -60.00 -26.42
CA ALA A 550 -8.21 -61.12 -27.37
C ALA A 550 -9.59 -61.72 -27.68
N GLN A 551 -10.48 -61.82 -26.69
CA GLN A 551 -11.86 -62.30 -26.87
C GLN A 551 -12.72 -61.25 -27.59
N LEU A 552 -12.50 -59.97 -27.30
CA LEU A 552 -13.19 -58.88 -28.00
C LEU A 552 -12.87 -58.85 -29.50
N ALA A 553 -11.65 -59.24 -29.91
CA ALA A 553 -11.27 -59.32 -31.31
C ALA A 553 -12.09 -60.35 -32.10
N LEU A 554 -12.64 -61.36 -31.42
CA LEU A 554 -13.50 -62.39 -32.02
C LEU A 554 -14.94 -61.90 -32.24
N PHE A 555 -15.31 -60.72 -31.72
CA PHE A 555 -16.68 -60.22 -31.85
C PHE A 555 -16.94 -59.63 -33.25
N PRO A 556 -18.19 -59.71 -33.74
CA PRO A 556 -18.62 -59.06 -34.97
C PRO A 556 -18.26 -57.56 -34.99
N GLU A 557 -17.89 -57.05 -36.17
CA GLU A 557 -17.49 -55.64 -36.35
C GLU A 557 -18.60 -54.66 -35.92
N SER A 558 -19.86 -55.01 -36.17
CA SER A 558 -21.04 -54.26 -35.74
C SER A 558 -21.07 -54.04 -34.22
N VAL A 559 -20.82 -55.08 -33.43
CA VAL A 559 -20.80 -55.02 -31.96
C VAL A 559 -19.59 -54.23 -31.48
N ARG A 560 -18.40 -54.45 -32.06
CA ARG A 560 -17.18 -53.70 -31.71
C ARG A 560 -17.34 -52.21 -31.97
N HIS A 561 -17.94 -51.85 -33.10
CA HIS A 561 -18.24 -50.46 -33.45
C HIS A 561 -19.23 -49.82 -32.49
N LEU A 562 -20.31 -50.53 -32.14
CA LEU A 562 -21.29 -50.05 -31.16
C LEU A 562 -20.68 -49.87 -29.77
N ARG A 563 -19.84 -50.82 -29.31
CA ARG A 563 -19.11 -50.71 -28.04
C ARG A 563 -18.22 -49.48 -28.02
N LYS A 564 -17.53 -49.16 -29.13
CA LYS A 564 -16.67 -47.97 -29.24
C LYS A 564 -17.48 -46.66 -29.27
N LYS A 565 -18.64 -46.64 -29.94
CA LYS A 565 -19.46 -45.43 -30.10
C LYS A 565 -20.38 -45.13 -28.90
N GLN A 566 -21.04 -46.15 -28.36
CA GLN A 566 -22.09 -45.99 -27.33
C GLN A 566 -21.62 -46.37 -25.93
N GLY A 567 -20.49 -47.06 -25.82
CA GLY A 567 -20.02 -47.68 -24.58
C GLY A 567 -20.76 -48.99 -24.27
N ALA A 568 -20.26 -49.72 -23.27
CA ALA A 568 -20.94 -50.87 -22.69
C ALA A 568 -21.04 -50.71 -21.17
N VAL A 569 -22.16 -51.16 -20.60
CA VAL A 569 -22.39 -51.16 -19.16
C VAL A 569 -21.83 -52.46 -18.60
N CYS A 570 -20.70 -52.37 -17.90
CA CYS A 570 -19.96 -53.53 -17.41
C CYS A 570 -20.39 -53.92 -15.99
N TRP A 571 -20.82 -55.17 -15.81
CA TRP A 571 -21.16 -55.73 -14.51
C TRP A 571 -20.00 -55.77 -13.51
N TRP A 572 -18.81 -56.13 -13.99
CA TRP A 572 -17.63 -56.47 -13.18
C TRP A 572 -16.79 -55.27 -12.70
N LYS A 573 -17.01 -54.07 -13.25
CA LYS A 573 -16.08 -52.92 -13.16
C LYS A 573 -15.74 -52.44 -11.74
N ASN A 574 -16.56 -52.75 -10.73
CA ASN A 574 -16.36 -52.32 -9.35
C ASN A 574 -15.89 -53.43 -8.38
N GLN A 575 -15.78 -54.70 -8.81
CA GLN A 575 -15.26 -55.76 -7.92
C GLN A 575 -13.80 -55.48 -7.51
N ARG A 576 -13.01 -54.89 -8.42
CA ARG A 576 -11.62 -54.48 -8.15
C ARG A 576 -11.49 -53.32 -7.17
N THR A 577 -12.42 -52.36 -7.13
CA THR A 577 -12.30 -51.22 -6.19
C THR A 577 -12.47 -51.69 -4.76
N ARG A 578 -13.33 -52.70 -4.51
CA ARG A 578 -13.48 -53.33 -3.18
C ARG A 578 -12.27 -54.18 -2.77
N GLN A 579 -11.66 -54.91 -3.71
CA GLN A 579 -10.41 -55.67 -3.46
C GLN A 579 -9.21 -54.75 -3.22
N ARG A 580 -9.06 -53.69 -4.01
CA ARG A 580 -7.96 -52.71 -3.89
C ARG A 580 -8.09 -51.84 -2.64
N CYS A 581 -9.33 -51.54 -2.20
CA CYS A 581 -9.59 -50.79 -0.96
C CYS A 581 -9.39 -51.65 0.30
N LYS A 582 -9.56 -52.98 0.22
CA LYS A 582 -9.15 -53.90 1.29
C LYS A 582 -7.62 -54.02 1.41
N THR A 583 -6.86 -53.81 0.34
CA THR A 583 -5.39 -53.86 0.36
C THR A 583 -4.75 -52.56 0.86
N CYS A 584 -5.44 -51.41 0.85
CA CYS A 584 -4.89 -50.15 1.36
C CYS A 584 -5.35 -49.76 2.78
N MET A 585 -6.10 -50.62 3.48
CA MET A 585 -6.47 -50.45 4.90
C MET A 585 -5.83 -51.48 5.83
N SER A 586 -4.91 -52.32 5.33
CA SER A 586 -4.08 -53.22 6.14
C SER A 586 -2.62 -52.96 5.82
N GLY A 587 -2.06 -51.91 6.39
CA GLY A 587 -0.62 -51.72 6.49
C GLY A 587 -0.12 -52.43 7.75
N ALA A 588 0.39 -53.65 7.59
CA ALA A 588 1.32 -54.31 8.51
C ALA A 588 1.91 -55.54 7.80
N ASP A 589 3.21 -55.76 8.03
CA ASP A 589 4.12 -56.68 7.35
C ASP A 589 3.67 -58.16 7.27
N VAL A 590 4.18 -58.88 6.25
CA VAL A 590 4.84 -60.20 6.31
C VAL A 590 4.78 -60.95 4.96
N GLU A 591 5.93 -61.54 4.61
CA GLU A 591 6.21 -62.39 3.44
C GLU A 591 5.43 -63.72 3.37
N LYS A 592 5.23 -64.15 2.11
CA LYS A 592 5.31 -65.53 1.54
C LYS A 592 4.14 -66.54 1.66
N THR A 593 3.86 -67.11 0.47
CA THR A 593 3.42 -68.50 0.14
C THR A 593 1.94 -68.79 -0.11
N GLY A 594 1.59 -68.94 -1.39
CA GLY A 594 1.02 -70.17 -1.99
C GLY A 594 -0.42 -70.66 -1.69
N LYS A 595 -1.14 -70.91 -2.80
CA LYS A 595 -2.30 -71.80 -3.04
C LYS A 595 -3.73 -71.33 -2.75
N ASP A 596 -4.45 -71.15 -3.86
CA ASP A 596 -5.74 -71.78 -4.21
C ASP A 596 -6.76 -72.02 -3.09
N SER A 597 -7.78 -71.16 -3.06
CA SER A 597 -9.12 -71.51 -2.58
C SER A 597 -10.17 -70.54 -3.17
N GLN A 598 -10.64 -70.92 -4.35
CA GLN A 598 -12.04 -70.95 -4.80
C GLN A 598 -13.03 -70.12 -3.93
N LEU A 599 -13.45 -68.95 -4.41
CA LEU A 599 -14.70 -68.73 -5.15
C LEU A 599 -15.97 -69.07 -4.35
N SER A 600 -16.47 -68.07 -3.62
CA SER A 600 -17.90 -67.91 -3.33
C SER A 600 -18.17 -66.46 -2.89
N ALA A 601 -18.11 -65.53 -3.84
CA ALA A 601 -18.53 -64.14 -3.63
C ALA A 601 -19.88 -63.91 -4.33
N SER A 602 -20.92 -63.72 -3.52
CA SER A 602 -22.31 -63.42 -3.89
C SER A 602 -22.45 -62.46 -5.09
N LEU A 603 -23.15 -62.92 -6.12
CA LEU A 603 -23.38 -62.28 -7.43
C LEU A 603 -24.43 -61.15 -7.39
N SER A 604 -24.20 -60.07 -6.64
CA SER A 604 -25.09 -58.89 -6.67
C SER A 604 -24.45 -57.71 -7.42
N PRO A 605 -25.11 -57.10 -8.43
CA PRO A 605 -24.57 -55.98 -9.19
C PRO A 605 -24.42 -54.70 -8.35
N SER A 606 -23.39 -53.90 -8.64
CA SER A 606 -23.07 -52.69 -7.85
C SER A 606 -24.03 -51.51 -8.10
N SER A 607 -24.16 -50.59 -7.12
CA SER A 607 -25.03 -49.40 -7.27
C SER A 607 -24.64 -48.49 -8.44
N ARG A 608 -23.34 -48.42 -8.79
CA ARG A 608 -22.84 -47.69 -9.97
C ARG A 608 -23.29 -48.34 -11.28
N PHE A 609 -23.32 -49.67 -11.37
CA PHE A 609 -23.83 -50.41 -12.53
C PHE A 609 -25.27 -50.01 -12.82
N TRP A 610 -26.12 -49.96 -11.80
CA TRP A 610 -27.51 -49.51 -11.95
C TRP A 610 -27.64 -48.02 -12.31
N LYS A 611 -26.74 -47.16 -11.83
CA LYS A 611 -26.70 -45.74 -12.22
C LYS A 611 -26.29 -45.57 -13.68
N GLU A 612 -25.26 -46.29 -14.14
CA GLU A 612 -24.84 -46.31 -15.55
C GLU A 612 -25.95 -46.88 -16.45
N LEU A 613 -26.58 -48.00 -16.07
CA LEU A 613 -27.70 -48.58 -16.81
C LEU A 613 -28.87 -47.58 -16.95
N ARG A 614 -29.22 -46.87 -15.87
CA ARG A 614 -30.26 -45.82 -15.89
C ARG A 614 -29.87 -44.59 -16.70
N TYR A 615 -28.59 -44.21 -16.72
CA TYR A 615 -28.11 -43.12 -17.58
C TYR A 615 -28.43 -43.39 -19.06
N HIS A 616 -28.35 -44.67 -19.45
CA HIS A 616 -28.69 -45.18 -20.77
C HIS A 616 -30.16 -45.62 -20.94
N MET A 617 -31.05 -45.44 -19.96
CA MET A 617 -32.50 -45.71 -20.12
C MET A 617 -33.26 -44.46 -20.64
N PRO A 618 -34.47 -44.59 -21.20
CA PRO A 618 -35.27 -43.42 -21.56
C PRO A 618 -35.62 -42.59 -20.30
N VAL A 619 -35.75 -41.27 -20.47
CA VAL A 619 -36.19 -40.37 -19.40
C VAL A 619 -37.71 -40.49 -19.30
N ARG A 620 -38.22 -40.74 -18.09
CA ARG A 620 -39.65 -40.76 -17.80
C ARG A 620 -40.10 -39.46 -17.17
N GLY A 621 -41.34 -39.09 -17.48
CA GLY A 621 -42.05 -38.05 -16.77
C GLY A 621 -42.56 -38.57 -15.44
N LYS A 622 -42.69 -37.68 -14.44
CA LYS A 622 -43.57 -38.01 -13.32
C LYS A 622 -44.97 -38.23 -13.90
N ARG A 623 -45.57 -39.41 -13.68
CA ARG A 623 -46.99 -39.63 -13.94
C ARG A 623 -47.75 -38.56 -13.15
N VAL A 624 -48.54 -37.75 -13.84
CA VAL A 624 -49.63 -37.00 -13.19
C VAL A 624 -50.61 -38.08 -12.74
N VAL A 625 -50.66 -38.34 -11.44
CA VAL A 625 -51.78 -39.07 -10.84
C VAL A 625 -52.97 -38.13 -10.98
N TYR A 626 -53.88 -38.44 -11.92
CA TYR A 626 -55.21 -37.84 -11.89
C TYR A 626 -55.93 -38.41 -10.66
N PRO A 627 -56.46 -37.58 -9.75
CA PRO A 627 -57.41 -38.08 -8.77
C PRO A 627 -58.66 -38.57 -9.52
N GLU A 628 -59.17 -39.74 -9.12
CA GLU A 628 -60.47 -40.26 -9.54
C GLU A 628 -61.54 -39.18 -9.35
N THR A 629 -62.15 -38.72 -10.45
CA THR A 629 -63.34 -37.89 -10.38
C THR A 629 -64.51 -38.80 -10.01
N ILE A 630 -64.82 -38.85 -8.72
CA ILE A 630 -66.15 -39.22 -8.24
C ILE A 630 -67.12 -38.14 -8.72
N ALA A 631 -68.21 -38.62 -9.32
CA ALA A 631 -69.37 -37.91 -9.83
C ALA A 631 -69.86 -36.74 -8.97
N PHE A 632 -70.23 -35.64 -9.64
CA PHE A 632 -71.49 -34.92 -9.39
C PHE A 632 -71.87 -34.09 -10.63
N LEU A 633 -73.12 -34.34 -11.08
CA LEU A 633 -73.88 -33.79 -12.21
C LEU A 633 -73.64 -34.41 -13.60
#